data_AF-A0A8H8CR34-F1
#
_entry.id   AF-A0A8H8CR34-F1
#
_cell.length_a   1.000
_cell.length_b   1.000
_cell.length_c   1.000
_cell.angle_alpha   90.00
_cell.angle_beta   90.00
_cell.angle_gamma   90.00
#
_symmetry.space_group_name_H-M   'P 1'
#
loop_
_entity.id
_entity.type
_entity.pdbx_description
1 polymer ?
#
loop_
_entity_poly.entity_id
_entity_poly.type
_entity_poly.pdbx_seq_one_letter_code
_entity_poly.pdbx_strand_id
1 'polypeptide(L)'
;MSITVENHPFSKLARQIEQYLWASVVLSSASATVSLINMGRLSCFVGPITFLFTLAHNFTLLALAARDRRRPPSALHGTMAPTASRAAIVLCWLLVALWSVVVLMIIIMGALIMGMGQFEGWERLAGYVELPMVVAEVFLLVVIAVKCKTQRKRSIIQPEHVDWRHVGQQQV
;
A
#
# COMPACT_ATOMS: atom_id res chain seq x y z
N MET A 1 -2.58 31.18 -6.43
CA MET A 1 -2.74 29.72 -6.36
C MET A 1 -3.18 29.39 -4.93
N SER A 2 -4.48 29.16 -4.69
CA SER A 2 -4.97 28.97 -3.31
C SER A 2 -4.45 27.64 -2.77
N ILE A 3 -3.72 27.68 -1.66
CA ILE A 3 -3.27 26.49 -0.96
C ILE A 3 -4.52 25.89 -0.31
N THR A 4 -5.15 24.90 -0.94
CA THR A 4 -6.18 24.09 -0.30
C THR A 4 -5.52 23.26 0.79
N VAL A 5 -5.71 23.69 2.04
CA VAL A 5 -5.24 23.01 3.24
C VAL A 5 -6.16 21.82 3.51
N GLU A 6 -5.62 20.60 3.51
CA GLU A 6 -6.39 19.39 3.79
C GLU A 6 -6.24 18.98 5.25
N ASN A 7 -7.38 18.90 5.95
CA ASN A 7 -7.43 18.58 7.37
C ASN A 7 -7.43 17.06 7.61
N HIS A 8 -6.25 16.51 7.87
CA HIS A 8 -6.10 15.15 8.40
C HIS A 8 -6.60 15.09 9.85
N PRO A 9 -7.27 14.01 10.32
CA PRO A 9 -7.48 12.70 9.69
C PRO A 9 -8.78 12.54 8.88
N PHE A 10 -9.58 13.58 8.72
CA PHE A 10 -10.95 13.50 8.15
C PHE A 10 -11.05 13.89 6.67
N SER A 11 -9.92 14.14 6.00
CA SER A 11 -9.91 14.47 4.58
C SER A 11 -10.34 13.28 3.71
N LYS A 12 -11.02 13.57 2.58
CA LYS A 12 -11.36 12.55 1.57
C LYS A 12 -10.12 11.79 1.10
N LEU A 13 -8.97 12.47 1.02
CA LEU A 13 -7.69 11.87 0.63
C LEU A 13 -7.21 10.83 1.66
N ALA A 14 -7.32 11.11 2.96
CA ALA A 14 -6.92 10.19 4.02
C ALA A 14 -7.77 8.90 3.99
N ARG A 15 -9.09 9.04 3.79
CA ARG A 15 -9.99 7.90 3.64
C ARG A 15 -9.69 7.08 2.39
N GLN A 16 -9.37 7.73 1.27
CA GLN A 16 -8.93 7.03 0.05
C GLN A 16 -7.64 6.24 0.30
N ILE A 17 -6.63 6.84 0.93
CA ILE A 17 -5.36 6.16 1.23
C ILE A 17 -5.61 4.92 2.11
N GLU A 18 -6.45 5.03 3.13
CA GLU A 18 -6.84 3.88 3.97
C GLU A 18 -7.53 2.77 3.17
N GLN A 19 -8.46 3.12 2.26
CA GLN A 19 -9.11 2.14 1.38
C GLN A 19 -8.10 1.44 0.47
N TYR A 20 -7.13 2.17 -0.10
CA TYR A 20 -6.07 1.56 -0.91
C TYR A 20 -5.13 0.69 -0.07
N LEU A 21 -4.77 1.09 1.16
CA LEU A 21 -3.96 0.25 2.05
C LEU A 21 -4.65 -1.08 2.36
N TRP A 22 -5.96 -1.07 2.62
CA TRP A 22 -6.73 -2.31 2.79
C TRP A 22 -6.80 -3.16 1.52
N ALA A 23 -6.99 -2.52 0.36
CA ALA A 23 -6.97 -3.22 -0.92
C ALA A 23 -5.60 -3.87 -1.21
N SER A 24 -4.49 -3.19 -0.89
CA SER A 24 -3.12 -3.74 -0.96
C SER A 24 -2.97 -4.96 -0.03
N VAL A 25 -3.48 -4.89 1.20
CA VAL A 25 -3.43 -6.04 2.14
C VAL A 25 -4.15 -7.26 1.55
N VAL A 26 -5.36 -7.08 1.01
CA VAL A 26 -6.12 -8.19 0.41
C VAL A 26 -5.42 -8.74 -0.83
N LEU A 27 -4.99 -7.86 -1.74
CA LEU A 27 -4.38 -8.26 -2.99
C LEU A 27 -3.02 -8.94 -2.78
N SER A 28 -2.15 -8.36 -1.96
CA SER A 28 -0.86 -8.97 -1.60
C SER A 28 -1.01 -10.31 -0.88
N SER A 29 -2.03 -10.48 -0.03
CA SER A 29 -2.35 -11.77 0.62
C SER A 29 -2.80 -12.82 -0.38
N ALA A 30 -3.63 -12.42 -1.35
CA ALA A 30 -4.08 -13.31 -2.42
C ALA A 30 -2.91 -13.71 -3.33
N SER A 31 -2.04 -12.76 -3.69
CA SER A 31 -0.81 -13.02 -4.45
C SER A 31 0.13 -13.99 -3.72
N ALA A 32 0.34 -13.79 -2.40
CA ALA A 32 1.16 -14.69 -1.60
C ALA A 32 0.56 -16.10 -1.52
N THR A 33 -0.77 -16.21 -1.42
CA THR A 33 -1.48 -17.50 -1.41
C THR A 33 -1.25 -18.26 -2.72
N VAL A 34 -1.43 -17.59 -3.86
CA VAL A 34 -1.16 -18.18 -5.19
C VAL A 34 0.30 -18.61 -5.32
N SER A 35 1.22 -17.76 -4.86
CA SER A 35 2.65 -18.05 -4.88
C SER A 35 3.00 -19.28 -4.03
N LEU A 36 2.41 -19.43 -2.84
CA LEU A 36 2.61 -20.59 -1.96
C LEU A 36 1.98 -21.88 -2.51
N ILE A 37 0.81 -21.80 -3.15
CA ILE A 37 0.20 -22.94 -3.86
C ILE A 37 1.14 -23.44 -4.97
N ASN A 38 1.85 -22.52 -5.62
CA ASN A 38 2.87 -22.82 -6.62
C ASN A 38 4.25 -23.17 -6.02
N MET A 39 4.31 -23.42 -4.70
CA MET A 39 5.54 -23.65 -3.92
C MET A 39 6.63 -22.58 -4.11
N GLY A 40 6.27 -21.38 -4.53
CA GLY A 40 7.20 -20.29 -4.81
C GLY A 40 8.14 -20.56 -5.99
N ARG A 41 7.86 -21.52 -6.89
CA ARG A 41 8.75 -21.88 -8.02
C ARG A 41 8.96 -20.73 -9.01
N LEU A 42 7.89 -20.00 -9.36
CA LEU A 42 7.97 -18.89 -10.31
C LEU A 42 8.58 -17.63 -9.69
N SER A 43 8.32 -17.38 -8.41
CA SER A 43 8.78 -16.17 -7.72
C SER A 43 10.06 -16.38 -6.88
N CYS A 44 10.62 -17.60 -6.86
CA CYS A 44 11.75 -18.02 -6.02
C CYS A 44 11.63 -17.59 -4.54
N PHE A 45 10.45 -17.71 -3.94
CA PHE A 45 10.12 -17.21 -2.59
C PHE A 45 10.25 -15.69 -2.34
N VAL A 46 10.68 -14.91 -3.34
CA VAL A 46 10.78 -13.44 -3.23
C VAL A 46 9.40 -12.81 -3.05
N GLY A 47 8.36 -13.36 -3.68
CA GLY A 47 6.97 -12.91 -3.53
C GLY A 47 6.47 -12.98 -2.07
N PRO A 48 6.47 -14.17 -1.43
CA PRO A 48 6.11 -14.34 -0.02
C PRO A 48 6.92 -13.47 0.96
N ILE A 49 8.22 -13.30 0.74
CA ILE A 49 9.06 -12.42 1.58
C ILE A 49 8.62 -10.96 1.41
N THR A 50 8.43 -10.52 0.17
CA THR A 50 7.99 -9.14 -0.14
C THR A 50 6.60 -8.85 0.43
N PHE A 51 5.73 -9.84 0.44
CA PHE A 51 4.42 -9.77 1.09
C PHE A 51 4.51 -9.43 2.58
N LEU A 52 5.41 -10.07 3.34
CA LEU A 52 5.60 -9.77 4.76
C LEU A 52 6.01 -8.31 5.01
N PHE A 53 6.94 -7.79 4.20
CA PHE A 53 7.34 -6.38 4.27
C PHE A 53 6.19 -5.44 3.92
N THR A 54 5.37 -5.81 2.92
CA THR A 54 4.20 -5.03 2.49
C THR A 54 3.14 -4.97 3.58
N LEU A 55 2.82 -6.10 4.23
CA LEU A 55 1.91 -6.13 5.37
C LEU A 55 2.43 -5.30 6.53
N ALA A 56 3.70 -5.46 6.91
CA ALA A 56 4.29 -4.70 8.01
C ALA A 56 4.19 -3.18 7.76
N HIS A 57 4.49 -2.75 6.53
CA HIS A 57 4.34 -1.35 6.12
C HIS A 57 2.89 -0.87 6.21
N ASN A 58 1.95 -1.60 5.61
CA ASN A 58 0.55 -1.21 5.55
C ASN A 58 -0.09 -1.16 6.95
N PHE A 59 0.13 -2.18 7.78
CA PHE A 59 -0.36 -2.19 9.16
C PHE A 59 0.26 -1.09 10.01
N THR A 60 1.54 -0.76 9.81
CA THR A 60 2.18 0.36 10.53
C THR A 60 1.50 1.67 10.17
N LEU A 61 1.22 1.92 8.88
CA LEU A 61 0.53 3.14 8.45
C LEU A 61 -0.92 3.20 8.97
N LEU A 62 -1.65 2.09 8.92
CA LEU A 62 -3.01 1.98 9.47
C LEU A 62 -3.03 2.20 10.98
N ALA A 63 -2.09 1.62 11.73
CA ALA A 63 -1.98 1.78 13.17
C ALA A 63 -1.65 3.24 13.55
N LEU A 64 -0.73 3.88 12.82
CA LEU A 64 -0.41 5.29 13.03
C LEU A 64 -1.60 6.20 12.69
N ALA A 65 -2.31 5.93 11.59
CA ALA A 65 -3.51 6.69 11.22
C ALA A 65 -4.64 6.51 12.25
N ALA A 66 -4.85 5.29 12.76
CA ALA A 66 -5.82 5.02 13.81
C ALA A 66 -5.44 5.70 15.14
N ARG A 67 -4.14 5.75 15.48
CA ARG A 67 -3.64 6.46 16.65
C ARG A 67 -3.90 7.96 16.55
N ASP A 68 -3.73 8.56 15.38
CA ASP A 68 -3.99 9.99 15.17
C ASP A 68 -5.47 10.35 15.27
N ARG A 69 -6.38 9.46 14.86
CA ARG A 69 -7.84 9.66 15.04
C ARG A 69 -8.27 9.70 16.50
N ARG A 70 -7.51 9.09 17.40
CA ARG A 70 -7.81 9.03 18.84
C ARG A 70 -7.17 10.17 19.63
N ARG A 71 -6.32 11.00 19.01
CA ARG A 71 -5.64 12.11 19.69
C ARG A 71 -6.56 13.32 19.82
N PRO A 72 -6.46 14.08 20.92
CA PRO A 72 -7.21 15.33 21.06
C PRO A 72 -6.76 16.33 19.98
N PRO A 73 -7.66 17.18 19.45
CA PRO A 73 -7.36 18.13 18.37
C PRO A 73 -6.17 19.05 18.66
N SER A 74 -5.96 19.43 19.93
CA SER A 74 -4.83 20.24 20.39
C SER A 74 -3.46 19.56 20.18
N ALA A 75 -3.40 18.23 20.23
CA ALA A 75 -2.18 17.46 20.01
C ALA A 75 -1.90 17.16 18.52
N LEU A 76 -2.87 17.46 17.63
CA LEU A 76 -2.73 17.33 16.18
C LEU A 76 -2.29 18.64 15.51
N HIS A 77 -2.44 19.78 16.19
CA HIS A 77 -2.08 21.10 15.69
C HIS A 77 -0.61 21.14 15.22
N GLY A 78 -0.38 21.48 13.94
CA GLY A 78 0.97 21.61 13.38
C GLY A 78 1.71 20.29 13.12
N THR A 79 1.11 19.15 13.40
CA THR A 79 1.69 17.83 13.06
C THR A 79 1.44 17.48 11.60
N MET A 80 2.27 16.63 11.00
CA MET A 80 2.01 16.07 9.67
C MET A 80 1.35 14.70 9.82
N ALA A 81 0.51 14.34 8.84
CA ALA A 81 -0.02 12.98 8.77
C ALA A 81 1.12 11.93 8.68
N PRO A 82 0.99 10.76 9.32
CA PRO A 82 2.04 9.73 9.34
C PRO A 82 2.36 9.19 7.94
N THR A 83 1.34 9.10 7.09
CA THR A 83 1.43 8.77 5.66
C THR A 83 2.14 9.85 4.83
N ALA A 84 2.20 11.10 5.32
CA ALA A 84 2.93 12.20 4.69
C ALA A 84 4.41 12.27 5.11
N SER A 85 4.89 11.39 5.98
CA SER A 85 6.30 11.36 6.36
C SER A 85 7.21 10.98 5.18
N ARG A 86 8.41 11.58 5.11
CA ARG A 86 9.42 11.25 4.08
C ARG A 86 9.75 9.76 4.10
N ALA A 87 9.94 9.20 5.30
CA ALA A 87 10.27 7.80 5.49
C ALA A 87 9.17 6.87 4.95
N ALA A 88 7.90 7.15 5.23
CA ALA A 88 6.79 6.34 4.71
C ALA A 88 6.74 6.35 3.17
N ILE A 89 6.93 7.51 2.55
CA ILE A 89 6.94 7.63 1.09
C ILE A 89 8.12 6.87 0.48
N VAL A 90 9.33 7.02 1.04
CA VAL A 90 10.52 6.30 0.56
C VAL A 90 10.33 4.79 0.70
N LEU A 91 9.83 4.34 1.85
CA LEU A 91 9.58 2.92 2.09
C LEU A 91 8.52 2.35 1.14
N CYS A 92 7.48 3.12 0.81
CA CYS A 92 6.48 2.74 -0.18
C CYS A 92 7.09 2.60 -1.60
N TRP A 93 7.98 3.51 -2.00
CA TRP A 93 8.72 3.37 -3.27
C TRP A 93 9.67 2.17 -3.29
N LEU A 94 10.31 1.85 -2.16
CA LEU A 94 11.12 0.64 -2.04
C LEU A 94 10.26 -0.62 -2.21
N LEU A 95 9.05 -0.65 -1.66
CA LEU A 95 8.11 -1.75 -1.87
C LEU A 95 7.68 -1.88 -3.34
N VAL A 96 7.42 -0.77 -4.04
CA VAL A 96 7.15 -0.77 -5.49
C VAL A 96 8.31 -1.42 -6.25
N ALA A 97 9.55 -1.07 -5.93
CA ALA A 97 10.73 -1.65 -6.55
C ALA A 97 10.82 -3.17 -6.29
N LEU A 98 10.59 -3.61 -5.04
CA LEU A 98 10.62 -5.04 -4.68
C LEU A 98 9.54 -5.83 -5.41
N TRP A 99 8.30 -5.35 -5.45
CA TRP A 99 7.23 -6.00 -6.23
C TRP A 99 7.52 -6.02 -7.72
N SER A 100 8.20 -5.00 -8.26
CA SER A 100 8.63 -5.00 -9.67
C SER A 100 9.69 -6.08 -9.94
N VAL A 101 10.58 -6.36 -8.99
CA VAL A 101 11.52 -7.50 -9.06
C VAL A 101 10.76 -8.82 -9.07
N VAL A 102 9.69 -8.97 -8.28
CA VAL A 102 8.84 -10.18 -8.31
C VAL A 102 8.21 -10.37 -9.69
N VAL A 103 7.68 -9.32 -10.31
CA VAL A 103 7.16 -9.38 -11.70
C VAL A 103 8.24 -9.87 -12.67
N LEU A 104 9.45 -9.29 -12.59
CA LEU A 104 10.56 -9.67 -13.45
C LEU A 104 10.96 -11.14 -13.27
N MET A 105 11.02 -11.62 -12.03
CA MET A 105 11.33 -13.01 -11.71
C MET A 105 10.28 -13.97 -12.30
N ILE A 106 8.99 -13.67 -12.14
CA ILE A 106 7.91 -14.50 -12.70
C ILE A 106 8.02 -14.57 -14.24
N ILE A 107 8.33 -13.46 -14.90
CA ILE A 107 8.49 -13.42 -16.37
C ILE A 107 9.71 -14.26 -16.80
N ILE A 108 10.87 -14.07 -16.15
CA ILE A 108 12.11 -14.79 -16.48
C ILE A 108 11.94 -16.28 -16.25
N MET A 109 11.46 -16.67 -15.06
CA MET A 109 11.25 -18.08 -14.71
C MET A 109 10.19 -18.72 -15.60
N GLY A 110 9.10 -18.01 -15.89
CA GLY A 110 8.08 -18.47 -16.84
C GLY A 110 8.65 -18.73 -18.24
N ALA A 111 9.49 -17.82 -18.75
CA ALA A 111 10.13 -17.99 -20.06
C ALA A 111 11.13 -19.16 -20.07
N LEU A 112 11.93 -19.32 -19.01
CA LEU A 112 12.88 -20.42 -18.87
C LEU A 112 12.18 -21.79 -18.86
N ILE A 113 11.12 -21.92 -18.06
CA ILE A 113 10.34 -23.18 -17.99
C ILE A 113 9.67 -23.49 -19.35
N MET A 114 9.22 -22.46 -20.08
CA MET A 114 8.63 -22.63 -21.43
C MET A 114 9.68 -23.15 -22.40
N GLY A 115 10.89 -22.59 -22.36
CA GLY A 115 12.01 -23.01 -23.20
C GLY A 115 12.47 -24.44 -22.92
N MET A 116 12.29 -24.94 -21.68
CA MET A 116 12.67 -26.30 -21.28
C MET A 116 11.61 -27.37 -21.57
N GLY A 117 10.41 -26.99 -22.03
CA GLY A 117 9.32 -27.94 -22.30
C GLY A 117 8.79 -28.68 -21.05
N GLN A 118 9.12 -28.21 -19.85
CA GLN A 118 8.80 -28.83 -18.56
C GLN A 118 7.44 -28.36 -17.99
N PHE A 119 6.58 -27.76 -18.82
CA PHE A 119 5.34 -27.14 -18.35
C PHE A 119 4.25 -28.19 -18.06
N GLU A 120 3.97 -28.41 -16.77
CA GLU A 120 2.70 -28.99 -16.36
C GLU A 120 1.59 -27.92 -16.52
N GLY A 121 0.41 -28.32 -17.00
CA GLY A 121 -0.69 -27.38 -17.30
C GLY A 121 -1.12 -26.53 -16.10
N TRP A 122 -0.92 -27.02 -14.88
CA TRP A 122 -1.19 -26.32 -13.63
C TRP A 122 -0.26 -25.12 -13.39
N GLU A 123 1.05 -25.28 -13.64
CA GLU A 123 2.04 -24.22 -13.47
C GLU A 123 1.78 -23.05 -14.43
N ARG A 124 1.28 -23.35 -15.63
CA ARG A 124 0.89 -22.35 -16.62
C ARG A 124 -0.29 -21.52 -16.16
N LEU A 125 -1.32 -22.17 -15.62
CA LEU A 125 -2.50 -21.49 -15.07
C LEU A 125 -2.10 -20.61 -13.88
N ALA A 126 -1.26 -21.14 -12.97
CA ALA A 126 -0.76 -20.40 -11.82
C ALA A 126 0.01 -19.14 -12.24
N GLY A 127 0.92 -19.23 -13.21
CA GLY A 127 1.64 -18.07 -13.74
C GLY A 127 0.73 -17.01 -14.39
N TYR A 128 -0.30 -17.42 -15.13
CA TYR A 128 -1.28 -16.50 -15.71
C TYR A 128 -2.15 -15.78 -14.68
N VAL A 129 -2.33 -16.36 -13.49
CA VAL A 129 -3.07 -15.75 -12.39
C VAL A 129 -2.15 -14.90 -11.50
N GLU A 130 -0.96 -15.41 -11.17
CA GLU A 130 0.01 -14.74 -10.31
C GLU A 130 0.48 -13.42 -10.93
N LEU A 131 0.86 -13.43 -12.20
CA LEU A 131 1.39 -12.25 -12.89
C LEU A 131 0.46 -11.02 -12.83
N PRO A 132 -0.82 -11.08 -13.24
CA PRO A 132 -1.70 -9.91 -13.18
C PRO A 132 -1.97 -9.44 -11.75
N MET A 133 -1.98 -10.35 -10.75
CA MET A 133 -2.15 -9.97 -9.34
C MET A 133 -0.94 -9.18 -8.82
N VAL A 134 0.28 -9.65 -9.12
CA VAL A 134 1.53 -8.97 -8.76
C VAL A 134 1.64 -7.62 -9.47
N VAL A 135 1.27 -7.54 -10.75
CA VAL A 135 1.23 -6.28 -11.50
C VAL A 135 0.19 -5.30 -10.93
N ALA A 136 -0.99 -5.79 -10.56
CA ALA A 136 -2.00 -4.96 -9.91
C ALA A 136 -1.51 -4.42 -8.55
N GLU A 137 -0.76 -5.21 -7.78
CA GLU A 137 -0.15 -4.77 -6.52
C GLU A 137 0.86 -3.64 -6.73
N VAL A 138 1.73 -3.77 -7.76
CA VAL A 138 2.66 -2.69 -8.15
C VAL A 138 1.89 -1.41 -8.46
N PHE A 139 0.85 -1.48 -9.30
CA PHE A 139 0.04 -0.32 -9.65
C PHE A 139 -0.61 0.33 -8.43
N LEU A 140 -1.14 -0.49 -7.53
CA LEU A 140 -1.83 -0.04 -6.34
C LEU A 140 -0.85 0.66 -5.37
N LEU A 141 0.35 0.12 -5.17
CA LEU A 141 1.40 0.76 -4.37
C LEU A 141 1.87 2.08 -4.99
N VAL A 142 1.97 2.17 -6.32
CA VAL A 142 2.26 3.44 -7.02
C VAL A 142 1.17 4.48 -6.73
N VAL A 143 -0.11 4.09 -6.81
CA VAL A 143 -1.24 4.98 -6.49
C VAL A 143 -1.16 5.46 -5.04
N ILE A 144 -0.84 4.57 -4.09
CA ILE A 144 -0.62 4.93 -2.68
C ILE A 144 0.54 5.93 -2.56
N ALA A 145 1.70 5.65 -3.15
CA ALA A 145 2.86 6.51 -3.10
C ALA A 145 2.58 7.93 -3.64
N VAL A 146 1.85 8.03 -4.76
CA VAL A 146 1.44 9.32 -5.34
C VAL A 146 0.46 10.05 -4.43
N LYS A 147 -0.50 9.35 -3.84
CA LYS A 147 -1.46 9.94 -2.90
C LYS A 147 -0.79 10.40 -1.60
N CYS A 148 0.14 9.62 -1.04
CA CYS A 148 0.96 10.02 0.11
C CYS A 148 1.82 11.25 -0.20
N LYS A 149 2.42 11.33 -1.40
CA LYS A 149 3.16 12.51 -1.87
C LYS A 149 2.25 13.72 -2.04
N THR A 150 1.04 13.53 -2.54
CA THR A 150 0.02 14.58 -2.67
C THR A 150 -0.42 15.07 -1.30
N GLN A 151 -0.67 14.16 -0.36
CA GLN A 151 -1.00 14.47 1.02
C GLN A 151 0.09 15.35 1.63
N ARG A 152 1.36 14.96 1.49
CA ARG A 152 2.50 15.74 1.99
C ARG A 152 2.59 17.16 1.42
N LYS A 153 2.20 17.37 0.17
CA LYS A 153 2.14 18.72 -0.43
C LYS A 153 0.97 19.56 0.10
N ARG A 154 -0.07 18.93 0.66
CA ARG A 154 -1.33 19.56 1.09
C ARG A 154 -1.57 19.54 2.61
N SER A 155 -0.76 18.81 3.38
CA SER A 155 -1.03 18.45 4.78
C SER A 155 -0.26 19.29 5.81
N ILE A 156 -0.20 20.60 5.67
CA ILE A 156 0.06 21.44 6.84
C ILE A 156 -1.27 21.49 7.61
N ILE A 157 -1.39 20.75 8.71
CA ILE A 157 -2.62 20.71 9.52
C ILE A 157 -2.85 22.11 10.12
N GLN A 158 -3.84 22.85 9.62
CA GLN A 158 -4.32 24.12 10.19
C GLN A 158 -5.70 23.88 10.83
N PRO A 159 -5.78 23.68 12.15
CA PRO A 159 -7.02 23.31 12.83
C PRO A 159 -8.08 24.41 12.87
N GLU A 160 -7.76 25.66 12.51
CA GLU A 160 -8.72 26.77 12.38
C GLU A 160 -9.75 26.54 11.27
N HIS A 161 -9.46 25.70 10.28
CA HIS A 161 -10.34 25.40 9.15
C HIS A 161 -11.12 24.08 9.31
N VAL A 162 -11.07 23.46 10.50
CA VAL A 162 -11.84 22.25 10.82
C VAL A 162 -12.99 22.62 11.72
N ASP A 163 -14.21 22.33 11.26
CA ASP A 163 -15.39 22.46 12.11
C ASP A 163 -15.49 21.29 13.09
N TRP A 164 -14.67 21.34 14.16
CA TRP A 164 -14.60 20.31 15.19
C TRP A 164 -15.94 20.11 15.94
N ARG A 165 -16.87 21.08 15.84
CA ARG A 165 -18.19 21.01 16.48
C ARG A 165 -19.03 19.84 15.99
N HIS A 166 -18.86 19.44 14.73
CA HIS A 166 -19.58 18.31 14.14
C HIS A 166 -18.93 16.95 14.43
N VAL A 167 -17.71 16.93 14.97
CA VAL A 167 -16.94 15.70 15.24
C VAL A 167 -17.00 15.30 16.72
N GLY A 168 -17.22 16.27 17.62
CA GLY A 168 -17.27 16.05 19.08
C GLY A 168 -18.64 15.69 19.67
N GLN A 169 -19.75 15.80 18.92
CA GLN A 169 -21.11 15.56 19.46
C GLN A 169 -21.54 14.09 19.51
N GLN A 170 -20.66 13.13 19.21
CA GLN A 170 -21.01 11.69 19.21
C GLN A 170 -20.51 10.89 20.42
N GLN A 171 -20.07 11.55 21.50
CA GLN A 171 -19.81 10.87 22.78
C GLN A 171 -20.45 11.66 23.93
N VAL A 172 -21.69 11.27 24.24
CA VAL A 172 -22.29 11.42 25.59
C VAL A 172 -21.76 10.30 26.46
#